data_AF-B7KIF9-F1
#
_entry.id   AF-B7KIF9-F1
#
_cell.length_a   1.000
_cell.length_b   1.000
_cell.length_c   1.000
_cell.angle_alpha   90.00
_cell.angle_beta   90.00
_cell.angle_gamma   90.00
#
_symmetry.space_group_name_H-M   'P 1'
#
loop_
_entity.id
_entity.type
_entity.pdbx_description
1 polymer ?
#
loop_
_entity_poly.entity_id
_entity_poly.type
_entity_poly.pdbx_seq_one_letter_code
_entity_poly.pdbx_strand_id
1 'polypeptide(L)'
;MNRNDNQYLGIVEIGKLKLLLPPTVAGNYRRLSSSPMYINQPPELTEIDLSEYEGQAMMVTGLDGGGWLWCAEIIDVGSPILTALVQQVFEEPTTILNLLF
;
A
#
# COMPACT_ATOMS: atom_id res chain seq x y z
N MET A 1 20.29 -8.23 -12.52
CA MET A 1 19.07 -8.87 -12.00
C MET A 1 17.97 -7.84 -12.16
N ASN A 2 17.14 -7.98 -13.19
CA ASN A 2 16.07 -7.02 -13.50
C ASN A 2 14.76 -7.75 -13.15
N ARG A 3 14.40 -7.76 -11.87
CA ARG A 3 13.09 -8.27 -11.43
C ARG A 3 12.09 -7.14 -11.66
N ASN A 4 11.01 -7.41 -12.40
CA ASN A 4 9.87 -6.51 -12.49
C ASN A 4 9.13 -6.49 -11.14
N ASP A 5 9.78 -6.02 -10.09
CA ASP A 5 9.13 -5.76 -8.81
C ASP A 5 8.33 -4.47 -9.02
N ASN A 6 7.00 -4.58 -8.97
CA ASN A 6 6.14 -3.43 -9.20
C ASN A 6 6.25 -2.49 -8.00
N GLN A 7 6.31 -1.19 -8.27
CA GLN A 7 6.28 -0.16 -7.24
C GLN A 7 4.83 0.23 -6.93
N TYR A 8 4.54 0.39 -5.65
CA TYR A 8 3.24 0.76 -5.13
C TYR A 8 3.39 1.94 -4.19
N LEU A 9 2.56 2.97 -4.39
CA LEU A 9 2.40 4.07 -3.45
C LEU A 9 1.08 3.87 -2.72
N GLY A 10 1.07 4.04 -1.40
CA GLY A 10 -0.14 3.96 -0.60
C GLY A 10 -0.08 4.77 0.68
N ILE A 11 -1.20 4.80 1.40
CA ILE A 11 -1.29 5.30 2.78
C ILE A 11 -1.51 4.09 3.69
N VAL A 12 -0.83 4.04 4.83
CA VAL A 12 -1.10 3.01 5.82
C VAL A 12 -2.38 3.37 6.57
N GLU A 13 -3.36 2.48 6.51
CA GLU A 13 -4.64 2.57 7.21
C GLU A 13 -4.94 1.18 7.78
N ILE A 14 -5.38 1.11 9.05
CA ILE A 14 -5.75 -0.11 9.77
C ILE A 14 -4.66 -1.22 9.70
N GLY A 15 -3.39 -0.81 9.81
CA GLY A 15 -2.24 -1.72 9.73
C GLY A 15 -2.03 -2.35 8.34
N LYS A 16 -2.61 -1.77 7.28
CA LYS A 16 -2.51 -2.24 5.90
C LYS A 16 -2.17 -1.09 4.96
N LEU A 17 -1.54 -1.39 3.84
CA LEU A 17 -1.28 -0.38 2.81
C LEU A 17 -2.50 -0.24 1.90
N LYS A 18 -3.17 0.91 1.94
CA LYS A 18 -4.20 1.29 0.97
C LYS A 18 -3.53 1.88 -0.26
N LEU A 19 -3.68 1.21 -1.39
CA LEU A 19 -2.98 1.56 -2.62
C LEU A 19 -3.57 2.82 -3.26
N LEU A 20 -2.69 3.72 -3.67
CA LEU A 20 -2.99 4.89 -4.50
C LEU A 20 -2.45 4.71 -5.92
N LEU A 21 -1.28 4.06 -6.05
CA LEU A 21 -0.69 3.69 -7.32
C LEU A 21 -0.25 2.21 -7.33
N PRO A 22 -0.32 1.53 -8.49
CA PRO A 22 -0.85 2.04 -9.76
C PRO A 22 -2.40 2.14 -9.77
N PRO A 23 -3.00 2.96 -10.66
CA PRO A 23 -4.45 3.21 -10.65
C PRO A 23 -5.31 1.95 -10.80
N THR A 24 -4.80 0.91 -11.45
CA THR A 24 -5.50 -0.37 -11.69
C THR A 24 -5.86 -1.11 -10.41
N VAL A 25 -5.19 -0.80 -9.30
CA VAL A 25 -5.42 -1.44 -7.99
C VAL A 25 -5.69 -0.42 -6.89
N ALA A 26 -5.87 0.86 -7.24
CA ALA A 26 -6.11 1.94 -6.28
C ALA A 26 -7.37 1.68 -5.44
N GLY A 27 -7.33 2.09 -4.17
CA GLY A 27 -8.37 1.87 -3.17
C GLY A 27 -8.33 0.49 -2.51
N ASN A 28 -7.61 -0.49 -3.08
CA ASN A 28 -7.48 -1.80 -2.44
C ASN A 28 -6.44 -1.77 -1.32
N TYR A 29 -6.63 -2.64 -0.33
CA TYR A 29 -5.68 -2.83 0.76
C TYR A 29 -4.78 -4.03 0.50
N ARG A 30 -3.52 -3.91 0.92
CA ARG A 30 -2.53 -4.99 0.91
C ARG A 30 -1.85 -5.11 2.27
N ARG A 31 -1.62 -6.35 2.69
CA ARG A 31 -0.62 -6.68 3.71
C ARG A 31 0.73 -6.90 3.02
N LEU A 32 1.84 -6.75 3.73
CA LEU A 32 3.18 -6.90 3.16
C LEU A 32 3.86 -8.12 3.76
N SER A 33 4.50 -8.94 2.94
CA SER A 33 5.33 -10.05 3.41
C SER A 33 6.66 -10.06 2.68
N SER A 34 7.76 -10.18 3.42
CA SER A 34 9.09 -10.34 2.84
C SER A 34 9.34 -11.75 2.27
N SER A 35 8.39 -12.68 2.45
CA SER A 35 8.49 -14.05 1.95
C SER A 35 8.51 -14.11 0.41
N PRO A 36 9.39 -14.92 -0.18
CA PRO A 36 9.27 -15.34 -1.58
C PRO A 36 8.02 -16.19 -1.81
N MET A 37 7.22 -15.83 -2.81
CA MET A 37 5.93 -16.48 -3.13
C MET A 37 6.00 -18.00 -3.36
N TYR A 38 7.17 -18.55 -3.72
CA TYR A 38 7.36 -19.97 -4.05
C TYR A 38 7.78 -20.84 -2.86
N ILE A 39 7.98 -20.25 -1.69
CA ILE A 39 8.20 -21.01 -0.47
C ILE A 39 6.80 -21.31 0.07
N ASN A 40 6.44 -22.60 0.21
CA ASN A 40 5.16 -23.06 0.77
C ASN A 40 5.05 -22.72 2.27
N GLN A 41 5.19 -21.45 2.62
CA GLN A 41 5.08 -20.90 3.96
C GLN A 41 3.98 -19.83 3.97
N PRO A 42 3.19 -19.76 5.05
CA PRO A 42 2.18 -18.72 5.19
C PRO A 42 2.84 -17.33 5.22
N PRO A 43 2.30 -16.34 4.50
CA PRO A 43 2.87 -14.99 4.44
C PRO A 43 2.90 -14.29 5.79
N GLU A 44 2.04 -14.69 6.73
CA GLU A 44 1.94 -14.16 8.09
C GLU A 44 3.21 -14.38 8.92
N LEU A 45 4.04 -15.39 8.60
CA LEU A 45 5.28 -15.66 9.36
C LEU A 45 6.37 -14.61 9.12
N THR A 46 6.30 -13.90 8.00
CA THR A 46 7.25 -12.85 7.61
C THR A 46 6.50 -11.59 7.20
N GLU A 47 5.35 -11.36 7.82
CA GLU A 47 4.60 -10.14 7.65
C GLU A 47 5.42 -8.95 8.16
N ILE A 48 5.41 -7.88 7.39
CA ILE A 48 5.97 -6.60 7.80
C ILE A 48 4.84 -5.87 8.53
N ASP A 49 4.99 -5.69 9.84
CA ASP A 49 4.03 -4.94 10.63
C ASP A 49 4.04 -3.46 10.22
N LEU A 50 2.88 -2.95 9.80
CA LEU A 50 2.73 -1.58 9.37
C LEU A 50 2.18 -0.66 10.46
N SER A 51 1.87 -1.18 11.65
CA SER A 51 1.20 -0.42 12.71
C SER A 51 1.98 0.82 13.14
N GLU A 52 3.32 0.81 13.04
CA GLU A 52 4.16 1.97 13.36
C GLU A 52 4.09 3.10 12.33
N TYR A 53 3.58 2.81 11.12
CA TYR A 53 3.51 3.75 10.00
C TYR A 53 2.09 4.29 9.75
N GLU A 54 1.15 4.03 10.66
CA GLU A 54 -0.26 4.37 10.51
C GLU A 54 -0.45 5.85 10.13
N GLY A 55 -1.25 6.09 9.09
CA GLY A 55 -1.51 7.42 8.53
C GLY A 55 -0.41 7.98 7.63
N GLN A 56 0.72 7.30 7.45
CA GLN A 56 1.83 7.78 6.62
C GLN A 56 1.71 7.29 5.17
N ALA A 57 2.19 8.11 4.23
CA ALA A 57 2.44 7.67 2.88
C ALA A 57 3.66 6.74 2.83
N MET A 58 3.61 5.71 1.99
CA MET A 58 4.68 4.73 1.87
C MET A 58 4.83 4.26 0.43
N MET A 59 6.07 4.18 -0.02
CA MET A 59 6.45 3.54 -1.28
C MET A 59 7.01 2.15 -0.98
N VAL A 60 6.47 1.13 -1.64
CA VAL A 60 6.93 -0.26 -1.51
C VAL A 60 7.13 -0.90 -2.86
N THR A 61 8.00 -1.90 -2.92
CA THR A 61 8.06 -2.86 -4.04
C THR A 61 7.38 -4.16 -3.65
N GLY A 62 6.94 -4.94 -4.63
CA GLY A 62 6.50 -6.31 -4.39
C GLY A 62 5.77 -6.94 -5.57
N LEU A 63 5.34 -8.18 -5.37
CA LEU A 63 4.51 -8.93 -6.30
C LEU A 63 3.08 -9.02 -5.76
N ASP A 64 2.10 -8.52 -6.53
CA ASP A 64 0.70 -8.56 -6.12
C ASP A 64 0.13 -9.99 -6.16
N GLY A 65 -0.23 -10.49 -4.98
CA GLY A 65 -0.95 -11.75 -4.78
C GLY A 65 -2.40 -11.54 -4.32
N GLY A 66 -2.99 -10.38 -4.58
CA GLY A 66 -4.37 -10.04 -4.27
C GLY A 66 -4.57 -9.49 -2.85
N GLY A 67 -4.31 -10.27 -1.81
CA GLY A 67 -4.37 -9.78 -0.41
C GLY A 67 -3.03 -9.27 0.12
N TRP A 68 -1.95 -9.63 -0.57
CA TRP A 68 -0.58 -9.49 -0.12
C TRP A 68 0.29 -8.92 -1.24
N LEU A 69 1.25 -8.09 -0.86
CA LEU A 69 2.45 -7.88 -1.64
C LEU A 69 3.52 -8.84 -1.11
N TRP A 70 3.97 -9.74 -1.98
CA TRP A 70 5.02 -10.72 -1.70
C TRP A 70 6.38 -10.17 -2.08
N CYS A 71 7.45 -10.71 -1.48
CA CYS A 71 8.80 -10.15 -1.60
C CYS A 71 8.82 -8.64 -1.32
N ALA A 72 7.96 -8.18 -0.40
CA ALA A 72 7.74 -6.76 -0.20
C ALA A 72 8.94 -6.11 0.48
N GLU A 73 9.31 -4.93 0.00
CA GLU A 73 10.32 -4.07 0.62
C GLU A 73 9.77 -2.65 0.73
N ILE A 74 9.98 -2.02 1.89
CA ILE A 74 9.68 -0.61 2.09
C ILE A 74 10.83 0.20 1.49
N ILE A 75 10.52 1.04 0.50
CA ILE A 75 11.50 1.87 -0.20
C ILE A 75 11.63 3.22 0.47
N ASP A 76 10.49 3.84 0.82
CA ASP A 76 10.45 5.15 1.45
C ASP A 76 9.18 5.33 2.29
N VAL A 77 9.28 6.13 3.34
CA VAL A 77 8.16 6.52 4.22
C VAL A 77 8.05 8.03 4.23
N GLY A 78 6.87 8.51 3.86
CA GLY A 78 6.55 9.92 3.80
C GLY A 78 6.61 10.58 5.17
N SER A 79 7.34 11.70 5.23
CA SER A 79 7.22 12.66 6.32
C SER A 79 5.79 13.23 6.40
N PRO A 80 5.40 13.90 7.50
CA PRO A 80 4.04 14.44 7.65
C PRO A 80 3.62 15.39 6.52
N ILE A 81 4.52 16.26 6.05
CA ILE A 81 4.22 17.19 4.95
C ILE A 81 4.04 16.43 3.64
N LEU A 82 4.95 15.49 3.32
CA LEU A 82 4.83 14.71 2.09
C LEU A 82 3.56 13.85 2.10
N THR A 83 3.23 13.27 3.25
CA THR A 83 1.98 12.50 3.46
C THR A 83 0.76 13.37 3.18
N ALA A 84 0.69 14.58 3.74
CA ALA A 84 -0.41 15.50 3.49
C ALA A 84 -0.55 15.87 2.00
N LEU A 85 0.58 16.06 1.29
CA LEU A 85 0.57 16.31 -0.15
C LEU A 85 0.09 15.09 -0.94
N VAL A 86 0.52 13.88 -0.58
CA VAL A 86 0.03 12.64 -1.20
C VAL A 86 -1.48 12.52 -1.01
N GLN A 87 -1.99 12.72 0.20
CA GLN A 87 -3.43 12.72 0.46
C GLN A 87 -4.15 13.75 -0.41
N GLN A 88 -3.68 15.00 -0.45
CA GLN A 88 -4.30 16.05 -1.26
C GLN A 88 -4.35 15.73 -2.76
N VAL A 89 -3.31 15.07 -3.30
CA VAL A 89 -3.22 14.74 -4.73
C VAL A 89 -4.11 13.56 -5.11
N PHE A 90 -4.30 12.60 -4.21
CA PHE A 90 -4.97 11.33 -4.50
C PHE A 90 -6.34 11.15 -3.82
N GLU A 91 -6.76 12.08 -2.98
CA GLU A 91 -8.14 12.13 -2.50
C GLU A 91 -9.09 12.44 -3.67
N GLU A 92 -9.93 11.46 -4.01
CA GLU A 92 -11.08 11.68 -4.88
C GLU A 92 -12.00 12.74 -4.22
N PRO A 93 -12.48 13.77 -4.96
CA PRO A 93 -13.49 14.66 -4.43
C PRO A 93 -14.67 13.81 -4.00
N THR A 94 -14.95 13.78 -2.70
CA THR A 94 -16.13 13.13 -2.15
C THR A 94 -17.34 13.76 -2.84
N THR A 95 -17.90 13.08 -3.84
CA THR A 95 -19.19 13.44 -4.38
C THR A 95 -20.18 13.13 -3.28
N ILE A 96 -20.44 14.12 -2.42
CA ILE A 96 -21.63 14.12 -1.60
C ILE A 96 -22.77 14.18 -2.62
N LEU A 97 -23.32 13.02 -2.96
CA LEU A 97 -24.64 12.92 -3.54
C LEU A 97 -25.57 13.59 -2.52
N ASN A 98 -25.85 14.87 -2.74
CA ASN A 98 -26.92 15.59 -2.08
C ASN A 98 -28.19 14.78 -2.32
N LEU A 99 -28.60 14.03 -1.31
CA LEU A 99 -29.93 13.46 -1.18
C LEU A 99 -30.94 14.59 -0.99
N LEU A 100 -31.25 15.34 -2.04
CA LEU A 100 -32.45 16.17 -2.14
C LEU A 100 -32.75 16.36 -3.63
N PHE A 101 -33.68 15.57 -4.17
CA PHE A 101 -34.93 15.96 -4.88
C PHE A 101 -35.63 14.68 -5.38
#